data_AF-A0AAD1ETI2-F1
#
_entry.id   AF-A0AAD1ETI2-F1
#
_cell.length_a   1.000
_cell.length_b   1.000
_cell.length_c   1.000
_cell.angle_alpha   90.00
_cell.angle_beta   90.00
_cell.angle_gamma   90.00
#
_symmetry.space_group_name_H-M   'P 1'
#
loop_
_entity.id
_entity.type
_entity.pdbx_description
1 polymer ?
#
loop_
_entity_poly.entity_id
_entity_poly.type
_entity_poly.pdbx_seq_one_letter_code
_entity_poly.pdbx_strand_id
1 'polypeptide(L)'
;MADRLSQFVANNGQFVGSIYFIYFMLKGLFESGHAADAITLLTDPNDQKDHKSFAAILDSLKATIAPEAWSNHYKPNLTLSHPWGATPGLTIVQGIAGIMPIEPGFSTFRIKVRAGNLTHLNLTTPSVKGLITVHYQQDAGNQTLEVAVPMNAKAQVELPAQAHQVAVQDQFGKDWTTAVQHDDQTLTIPAGSYRITYQQGTAGK
;
A
#
# COMPACT_ATOMS: atom_id res chain seq x y z
N MET A 1 6.01 -20.65 -9.16
CA MET A 1 6.57 -19.83 -10.29
C MET A 1 6.60 -18.36 -9.91
N ALA A 2 5.49 -17.83 -9.35
CA ALA A 2 5.41 -16.47 -8.85
C ALA A 2 6.56 -16.11 -7.89
N ASP A 3 6.82 -16.90 -6.85
CA ASP A 3 7.84 -16.55 -5.84
C ASP A 3 9.25 -16.42 -6.42
N ARG A 4 9.64 -17.31 -7.33
CA ARG A 4 10.95 -17.23 -8.01
C ARG A 4 11.07 -15.97 -8.87
N LEU A 5 9.99 -15.59 -9.56
CA LEU A 5 9.96 -14.35 -10.34
C LEU A 5 9.98 -13.12 -9.43
N SER A 6 9.23 -13.14 -8.32
CA SER A 6 9.21 -12.05 -7.34
C SER A 6 10.58 -11.84 -6.70
N GLN A 7 11.29 -12.92 -6.33
CA GLN A 7 12.67 -12.83 -5.83
C GLN A 7 13.62 -12.22 -6.87
N PHE A 8 13.50 -12.62 -8.14
CA PHE A 8 14.30 -12.05 -9.23
C PHE A 8 14.00 -10.55 -9.41
N VAL A 9 12.72 -10.15 -9.40
CA VAL A 9 12.28 -8.76 -9.56
C VAL A 9 12.67 -7.91 -8.34
N ALA A 10 12.59 -8.46 -7.14
CA ALA A 10 13.01 -7.80 -5.90
C ALA A 10 14.52 -7.52 -5.90
N ASN A 11 15.30 -8.30 -6.65
CA ASN A 11 16.71 -8.07 -6.95
C ASN A 11 17.52 -7.71 -5.69
N ASN A 12 17.38 -8.52 -4.64
CA ASN A 12 18.06 -8.33 -3.35
C ASN A 12 17.86 -6.91 -2.74
N GLY A 13 16.68 -6.32 -2.93
CA GLY A 13 16.33 -5.01 -2.39
C GLY A 13 16.86 -3.83 -3.20
N GLN A 14 17.27 -4.03 -4.46
CA GLN A 14 17.78 -2.95 -5.32
C GLN A 14 16.94 -2.79 -6.58
N PHE A 15 16.49 -1.56 -6.86
CA PHE A 15 15.78 -1.29 -8.10
C PHE A 15 16.65 -1.50 -9.34
N VAL A 16 16.04 -2.08 -10.37
CA VAL A 16 16.61 -2.24 -11.71
C VAL A 16 15.75 -1.53 -12.74
N GLY A 17 16.37 -1.16 -13.87
CA GLY A 17 15.67 -0.46 -14.95
C GLY A 17 15.44 1.03 -14.70
N SER A 18 14.43 1.58 -15.38
CA SER A 18 14.03 2.99 -15.36
C SER A 18 13.07 3.27 -14.20
N ILE A 19 13.09 4.51 -13.69
CA ILE A 19 12.15 4.98 -12.65
C ILE A 19 10.68 4.80 -13.07
N TYR A 20 10.38 4.88 -14.36
CA TYR A 20 9.05 4.58 -14.91
C TYR A 20 8.60 3.14 -14.65
N PHE A 21 9.52 2.18 -14.83
CA PHE A 21 9.19 0.76 -14.78
C PHE A 21 8.91 0.27 -13.36
N ILE A 22 9.37 1.03 -12.35
CA ILE A 22 9.21 0.69 -10.94
C ILE A 22 7.75 0.55 -10.53
N TYR A 23 6.84 1.30 -11.15
CA TYR A 23 5.40 1.13 -10.90
C TYR A 23 4.95 -0.32 -11.12
N PHE A 24 5.35 -0.91 -12.25
CA PHE A 24 4.95 -2.27 -12.60
C PHE A 24 5.63 -3.31 -11.70
N MET A 25 6.90 -3.09 -11.35
CA MET A 25 7.63 -3.96 -10.43
C MET A 25 6.95 -3.99 -9.06
N LEU A 26 6.72 -2.82 -8.45
CA LEU A 26 6.10 -2.72 -7.13
C LEU A 26 4.68 -3.28 -7.15
N LYS A 27 3.87 -2.93 -8.16
CA LYS A 27 2.53 -3.49 -8.33
C LYS A 27 2.57 -5.02 -8.42
N GLY A 28 3.48 -5.59 -9.20
CA GLY A 28 3.64 -7.03 -9.34
C GLY A 28 4.00 -7.72 -8.01
N LEU A 29 4.92 -7.14 -7.23
CA LEU A 29 5.28 -7.64 -5.91
C LEU A 29 4.09 -7.58 -4.94
N PHE A 30 3.36 -6.47 -4.91
CA PHE A 30 2.17 -6.32 -4.07
C PHE A 30 1.05 -7.31 -4.41
N GLU A 31 0.75 -7.52 -5.70
CA GLU A 31 -0.31 -8.44 -6.14
C GLU A 31 0.11 -9.92 -6.06
N SER A 32 1.42 -10.21 -6.02
CA SER A 32 1.94 -11.57 -5.82
C SER A 32 2.22 -11.92 -4.35
N GLY A 33 1.81 -11.08 -3.38
CA GLY A 33 1.98 -11.35 -1.95
C GLY A 33 3.36 -11.01 -1.37
N HIS A 34 4.23 -10.36 -2.14
CA HIS A 34 5.59 -9.99 -1.75
C HIS A 34 5.69 -8.52 -1.31
N ALA A 35 4.72 -8.08 -0.49
CA ALA A 35 4.62 -6.68 -0.05
C ALA A 35 5.84 -6.19 0.75
N ALA A 36 6.44 -7.07 1.56
CA ALA A 36 7.64 -6.74 2.34
C ALA A 36 8.84 -6.39 1.44
N ASP A 37 9.01 -7.12 0.32
CA ASP A 37 10.06 -6.84 -0.67
C ASP A 37 9.80 -5.52 -1.39
N ALA A 38 8.54 -5.28 -1.77
CA ALA A 38 8.14 -4.02 -2.42
C ALA A 38 8.40 -2.80 -1.52
N ILE A 39 8.09 -2.91 -0.22
CA ILE A 39 8.32 -1.85 0.75
C ILE A 39 9.82 -1.67 0.98
N THR A 40 10.59 -2.76 1.10
CA THR A 40 12.06 -2.70 1.24
C THR A 40 12.70 -1.93 0.08
N LEU A 41 12.29 -2.22 -1.16
CA LEU A 41 12.71 -1.48 -2.34
C LEU A 41 12.32 0.01 -2.27
N LEU A 42 11.06 0.29 -1.92
CA LEU A 42 10.53 1.65 -1.85
C LEU A 42 11.24 2.49 -0.78
N THR A 43 11.66 1.88 0.32
CA THR A 43 12.30 2.53 1.47
C THR A 43 13.81 2.26 1.53
N ASP A 44 14.45 1.90 0.41
CA ASP A 44 15.90 1.73 0.34
C ASP A 44 16.60 3.01 0.85
N PRO A 45 17.31 2.95 1.99
CA PRO A 45 17.88 4.12 2.63
C PRO A 45 19.19 4.57 1.98
N ASN A 46 19.73 3.82 1.02
CA ASN A 46 20.98 4.17 0.37
C ASN A 46 20.80 5.46 -0.43
N ASP A 47 21.39 6.54 0.05
CA ASP A 47 21.35 7.87 -0.55
C ASP A 47 22.57 8.17 -1.43
N GLN A 48 23.44 7.18 -1.67
CA GLN A 48 24.64 7.36 -2.47
C GLN A 48 24.31 7.97 -3.84
N LYS A 49 25.14 8.92 -4.27
CA LYS A 49 25.00 9.56 -5.58
C LYS A 49 24.84 8.52 -6.70
N ASP A 50 23.83 8.74 -7.55
CA ASP A 50 23.47 7.89 -8.69
C ASP A 50 22.97 6.48 -8.33
N HIS A 51 22.77 6.16 -7.05
CA HIS A 51 22.07 4.96 -6.65
C HIS A 51 20.59 5.03 -7.06
N LYS A 52 20.00 3.88 -7.41
CA LYS A 52 18.60 3.81 -7.85
C LYS A 52 17.68 3.65 -6.65
N SER A 53 17.57 4.69 -5.84
CA SER A 53 16.66 4.75 -4.70
C SER A 53 15.96 6.11 -4.66
N PHE A 54 14.83 6.16 -3.95
CA PHE A 54 14.17 7.44 -3.68
C PHE A 54 14.96 8.27 -2.65
N ALA A 55 15.73 7.64 -1.75
CA ALA A 55 16.66 8.34 -0.86
C ALA A 55 17.72 9.12 -1.65
N ALA A 56 18.34 8.51 -2.67
CA ALA A 56 19.32 9.20 -3.51
C ALA A 56 18.68 10.35 -4.33
N ILE A 57 17.43 10.22 -4.76
CA ILE A 57 16.68 11.31 -5.41
C ILE A 57 16.49 12.50 -4.44
N LEU A 58 16.11 12.23 -3.20
CA LEU A 58 15.85 13.27 -2.19
C LEU A 58 17.16 13.90 -1.68
N ASP A 59 18.14 13.08 -1.32
CA ASP A 59 19.28 13.50 -0.52
C ASP A 59 20.56 13.73 -1.34
N SER A 60 20.73 13.05 -2.47
CA SER A 60 21.88 13.27 -3.35
C SER A 60 21.56 14.18 -4.54
N LEU A 61 20.46 13.89 -5.26
CA LEU A 61 20.01 14.72 -6.39
C LEU A 61 19.35 16.03 -5.90
N LYS A 62 18.90 16.09 -4.64
CA LYS A 62 18.21 17.24 -4.04
C LYS A 62 16.92 17.62 -4.78
N ALA A 63 16.26 16.64 -5.40
CA ALA A 63 15.01 16.88 -6.11
C ALA A 63 13.87 17.07 -5.12
N THR A 64 13.13 18.18 -5.26
CA THR A 64 11.90 18.46 -4.48
C THR A 64 10.63 18.03 -5.22
N ILE A 65 10.79 17.49 -6.43
CA ILE A 65 9.76 17.02 -7.35
C ILE A 65 10.23 15.73 -8.03
N ALA A 66 9.31 14.95 -8.59
CA ALA A 66 9.61 13.65 -9.16
C ALA A 66 10.37 13.74 -10.50
N PRO A 67 11.59 13.18 -10.62
CA PRO A 67 12.41 13.30 -11.83
C PRO A 67 12.04 12.29 -12.92
N GLU A 68 12.48 12.57 -14.14
CA GLU A 68 12.31 11.69 -15.30
C GLU A 68 13.18 10.42 -15.24
N ALA A 69 14.32 10.49 -14.58
CA ALA A 69 15.25 9.38 -14.40
C ALA A 69 15.86 9.43 -13.00
N TRP A 70 16.57 8.37 -12.61
CA TRP A 70 17.20 8.29 -11.28
C TRP A 70 18.19 9.42 -11.00
N SER A 71 18.94 9.85 -12.02
CA SER A 71 19.87 10.99 -11.93
C SER A 71 20.41 11.39 -13.32
N ASN A 72 21.16 12.51 -13.38
CA ASN A 72 21.81 12.97 -14.61
C ASN A 72 22.88 12.01 -15.14
N HIS A 73 23.37 11.07 -14.31
CA HIS A 73 24.26 10.01 -14.77
C HIS A 73 23.57 9.10 -15.80
N TYR A 74 22.31 8.72 -15.54
CA TYR A 74 21.55 7.86 -16.43
C TYR A 74 20.88 8.61 -17.59
N LYS A 75 20.58 9.89 -17.39
CA LYS A 75 19.99 10.76 -18.41
C LYS A 75 20.50 12.20 -18.23
N PRO A 76 21.58 12.61 -18.94
CA PRO A 76 22.18 13.93 -18.75
C PRO A 76 21.21 15.10 -18.92
N ASN A 77 20.20 14.95 -19.79
CA ASN A 77 19.16 15.93 -20.09
C ASN A 77 17.80 15.62 -19.41
N LEU A 78 17.80 15.05 -18.19
CA LEU A 78 16.55 14.76 -17.49
C LEU A 78 15.79 16.04 -17.12
N THR A 79 14.46 15.98 -17.14
CA THR A 79 13.63 16.94 -16.39
C THR A 79 13.42 16.47 -14.96
N LEU A 80 13.46 17.40 -14.00
CA LEU A 80 13.14 17.14 -12.60
C LEU A 80 11.62 17.12 -12.35
N SER A 81 10.81 17.51 -13.34
CA SER A 81 9.35 17.48 -13.28
C SER A 81 8.83 16.46 -14.30
N HIS A 82 8.67 15.21 -13.86
CA HIS A 82 8.11 14.16 -14.69
C HIS A 82 7.16 13.26 -13.89
N PRO A 83 5.88 13.14 -14.30
CA PRO A 83 4.86 12.45 -13.50
C PRO A 83 5.17 10.97 -13.29
N TRP A 84 5.88 10.32 -14.21
CA TRP A 84 6.22 8.91 -14.04
C TRP A 84 7.22 8.62 -12.92
N GLY A 85 7.89 9.65 -12.38
CA GLY A 85 8.80 9.49 -11.25
C GLY A 85 8.04 9.40 -9.94
N ALA A 86 6.76 9.75 -9.94
CA ALA A 86 5.89 9.84 -8.76
C ALA A 86 5.28 8.48 -8.34
N THR A 87 5.87 7.38 -8.80
CA THR A 87 5.48 6.01 -8.41
C THR A 87 5.27 5.80 -6.90
N PRO A 88 6.07 6.39 -5.97
CA PRO A 88 5.84 6.22 -4.53
C PRO A 88 4.45 6.62 -4.08
N GLY A 89 3.92 7.76 -4.55
CA GLY A 89 2.60 8.25 -4.15
C GLY A 89 1.48 7.28 -4.53
N LEU A 90 1.56 6.73 -5.75
CA LEU A 90 0.62 5.72 -6.22
C LEU A 90 0.76 4.41 -5.44
N THR A 91 1.99 4.02 -5.13
CA THR A 91 2.30 2.78 -4.41
C THR A 91 1.79 2.80 -2.97
N ILE A 92 1.84 3.94 -2.28
CA ILE A 92 1.29 4.07 -0.93
C ILE A 92 -0.22 3.81 -0.93
N VAL A 93 -0.95 4.42 -1.88
CA VAL A 93 -2.42 4.29 -1.96
C VAL A 93 -2.85 2.90 -2.47
N GLN A 94 -2.35 2.50 -3.64
CA GLN A 94 -2.82 1.30 -4.34
C GLN A 94 -2.07 0.04 -3.91
N GLY A 95 -0.81 0.16 -3.52
CA GLY A 95 0.04 -0.92 -3.03
C GLY A 95 -0.18 -1.17 -1.55
N ILE A 96 0.35 -0.29 -0.70
CA ILE A 96 0.39 -0.47 0.76
C ILE A 96 -1.02 -0.46 1.35
N ALA A 97 -1.84 0.57 1.10
CA ALA A 97 -3.21 0.58 1.62
C ALA A 97 -4.18 -0.31 0.82
N GLY A 98 -3.80 -0.68 -0.41
CA GLY A 98 -4.61 -1.56 -1.27
C GLY A 98 -5.91 -0.93 -1.78
N ILE A 99 -6.02 0.41 -1.72
CA ILE A 99 -7.24 1.14 -2.10
C ILE A 99 -7.39 1.13 -3.63
N MET A 100 -8.35 0.36 -4.12
CA MET A 100 -8.60 0.18 -5.56
C MET A 100 -10.10 0.11 -5.83
N PRO A 101 -10.62 0.78 -6.88
CA PRO A 101 -12.02 0.60 -7.26
C PRO A 101 -12.26 -0.83 -7.73
N ILE A 102 -13.35 -1.44 -7.27
CA ILE A 102 -13.86 -2.72 -7.77
C ILE A 102 -14.93 -2.44 -8.83
N GLU A 103 -15.81 -1.48 -8.51
CA GLU A 103 -16.84 -1.01 -9.43
C GLU A 103 -16.55 0.42 -9.92
N PRO A 104 -17.04 0.79 -11.12
CA PRO A 104 -16.88 2.12 -11.67
C PRO A 104 -17.32 3.22 -10.69
N GLY A 105 -16.51 4.28 -10.60
CA GLY A 105 -16.84 5.43 -9.75
C GLY A 105 -16.82 5.13 -8.25
N PHE A 106 -16.05 4.13 -7.80
CA PHE A 106 -15.88 3.79 -6.38
C PHE A 106 -17.20 3.50 -5.64
N SER A 107 -18.24 3.02 -6.34
CA SER A 107 -19.46 2.52 -5.65
C SER A 107 -19.13 1.36 -4.72
N THR A 108 -18.19 0.51 -5.14
CA THR A 108 -17.52 -0.49 -4.32
C THR A 108 -16.02 -0.41 -4.56
N PHE A 109 -15.23 -0.45 -3.49
CA PHE A 109 -13.76 -0.43 -3.57
C PHE A 109 -13.13 -1.40 -2.57
N ARG A 110 -11.92 -1.85 -2.88
CA ARG A 110 -11.09 -2.70 -2.03
C ARG A 110 -10.30 -1.84 -1.05
N ILE A 111 -10.11 -2.35 0.18
CA ILE A 111 -9.03 -1.96 1.08
C ILE A 111 -8.28 -3.25 1.42
N LYS A 112 -6.96 -3.27 1.21
CA LYS A 112 -6.11 -4.42 1.52
C LYS A 112 -4.78 -3.91 2.04
N VAL A 113 -4.70 -3.70 3.35
CA VAL A 113 -3.48 -3.19 3.96
C VAL A 113 -2.40 -4.26 3.92
N ARG A 114 -1.37 -3.99 3.13
CA ARG A 114 -0.19 -4.83 2.90
C ARG A 114 1.02 -4.16 3.53
N ALA A 115 1.04 -4.11 4.85
CA ALA A 115 1.98 -3.29 5.62
C ALA A 115 3.44 -3.79 5.57
N GLY A 116 3.70 -5.06 5.21
CA GLY A 116 5.04 -5.62 5.26
C GLY A 116 5.65 -5.48 6.66
N ASN A 117 6.71 -4.68 6.78
CA ASN A 117 7.37 -4.37 8.06
C ASN A 117 6.92 -3.05 8.70
N LEU A 118 5.98 -2.32 8.09
CA LEU A 118 5.47 -1.06 8.63
C LEU A 118 4.62 -1.32 9.87
N THR A 119 4.87 -0.58 10.95
CA THR A 119 4.10 -0.67 12.19
C THR A 119 2.84 0.18 12.17
N HIS A 120 2.79 1.20 11.30
CA HIS A 120 1.64 2.08 11.18
C HIS A 120 1.55 2.70 9.79
N LEU A 121 0.36 3.16 9.43
CA LEU A 121 0.06 3.92 8.22
C LEU A 121 -1.11 4.85 8.50
N ASN A 122 -1.00 6.12 8.12
CA ASN A 122 -2.12 7.05 8.10
C ASN A 122 -2.27 7.61 6.68
N LEU A 123 -3.42 7.34 6.06
CA LEU A 123 -3.69 7.72 4.69
C LEU A 123 -5.11 8.28 4.55
N THR A 124 -5.22 9.42 3.85
CA THR A 124 -6.49 9.89 3.29
C THR A 124 -6.31 10.10 1.80
N THR A 125 -7.22 9.54 1.00
CA THR A 125 -7.18 9.65 -0.47
C THR A 125 -8.55 10.02 -1.03
N PRO A 126 -8.63 10.88 -2.06
CA PRO A 126 -9.91 11.25 -2.65
C PRO A 126 -10.46 10.16 -3.56
N SER A 127 -11.78 10.03 -3.58
CA SER A 127 -12.55 9.31 -4.61
C SER A 127 -13.65 10.22 -5.14
N VAL A 128 -14.34 9.79 -6.21
CA VAL A 128 -15.52 10.50 -6.72
C VAL A 128 -16.72 10.50 -5.75
N LYS A 129 -16.71 9.65 -4.71
CA LYS A 129 -17.75 9.59 -3.67
C LYS A 129 -17.42 10.42 -2.43
N GLY A 130 -16.17 10.88 -2.30
CA GLY A 130 -15.65 11.57 -1.12
C GLY A 130 -14.31 11.02 -0.68
N LEU A 131 -13.85 11.47 0.49
CA LEU A 131 -12.59 11.03 1.07
C LEU A 131 -12.70 9.61 1.61
N ILE A 132 -11.67 8.81 1.38
CA ILE A 132 -11.45 7.51 1.99
C ILE A 132 -10.29 7.69 2.96
N THR A 133 -10.49 7.34 4.23
CA THR A 133 -9.44 7.38 5.26
C THR A 133 -9.14 5.97 5.73
N VAL A 134 -7.85 5.66 5.87
CA VAL A 134 -7.35 4.40 6.40
C VAL A 134 -6.23 4.71 7.40
N HIS A 135 -6.42 4.33 8.66
CA HIS A 135 -5.36 4.28 9.65
C HIS A 135 -5.10 2.83 10.03
N TYR A 136 -3.85 2.40 9.94
CA TYR A 136 -3.41 1.08 10.36
C TYR A 136 -2.38 1.23 11.47
N GLN A 137 -2.47 0.35 12.47
CA GLN A 137 -1.51 0.22 13.55
C GLN A 137 -1.32 -1.26 13.91
N GLN A 138 -0.06 -1.64 14.10
CA GLN A 138 0.35 -2.93 14.64
C GLN A 138 0.91 -2.75 16.05
N ASP A 139 0.42 -3.55 17.00
CA ASP A 139 0.94 -3.61 18.37
C ASP A 139 0.92 -5.06 18.90
N ALA A 140 2.09 -5.59 19.28
CA ALA A 140 2.25 -6.91 19.92
C ALA A 140 1.46 -8.07 19.27
N GLY A 141 1.31 -8.08 17.94
CA GLY A 141 0.57 -9.10 17.17
C GLY A 141 -0.91 -8.79 16.93
N ASN A 142 -1.46 -7.78 17.61
CA ASN A 142 -2.78 -7.21 17.33
C ASN A 142 -2.66 -6.13 16.25
N GLN A 143 -3.58 -6.19 15.29
CA GLN A 143 -3.71 -5.22 14.23
C GLN A 143 -4.99 -4.40 14.45
N THR A 144 -4.90 -3.09 14.28
CA THR A 144 -6.04 -2.19 14.26
C THR A 144 -6.08 -1.46 12.92
N LEU A 145 -7.25 -1.46 12.31
CA LEU A 145 -7.55 -0.77 11.06
C LEU A 145 -8.78 0.13 11.27
N GLU A 146 -8.58 1.44 11.23
CA GLU A 146 -9.65 2.43 11.23
C GLU A 146 -9.93 2.86 9.79
N VAL A 147 -11.18 2.76 9.36
CA VAL A 147 -11.60 3.06 7.99
C VAL A 147 -12.76 4.03 8.01
N ALA A 148 -12.66 5.09 7.21
CA ALA A 148 -13.80 5.94 6.86
C ALA A 148 -14.19 5.72 5.40
N VAL A 149 -15.41 5.24 5.19
CA VAL A 149 -16.01 4.97 3.87
C VAL A 149 -16.98 6.11 3.54
N PRO A 150 -16.83 6.79 2.39
CA PRO A 150 -17.70 7.91 2.04
C PRO A 150 -19.14 7.46 1.75
N MET A 151 -20.07 8.41 1.84
CA MET A 151 -21.49 8.18 1.52
C MET A 151 -21.67 7.66 0.08
N ASN A 152 -22.69 6.80 -0.11
CA ASN A 152 -22.98 6.15 -1.40
C ASN A 152 -21.84 5.26 -1.93
N ALA A 153 -21.00 4.72 -1.04
CA ALA A 153 -19.97 3.74 -1.34
C ALA A 153 -20.00 2.57 -0.34
N LYS A 154 -19.34 1.47 -0.71
CA LYS A 154 -19.02 0.32 0.15
C LYS A 154 -17.55 -0.01 0.04
N ALA A 155 -16.95 -0.49 1.13
CA ALA A 155 -15.60 -1.04 1.12
C ALA A 155 -15.62 -2.56 1.31
N GLN A 156 -14.84 -3.26 0.50
CA GLN A 156 -14.43 -4.65 0.74
C GLN A 156 -13.05 -4.62 1.40
N VAL A 157 -12.99 -4.88 2.69
CA VAL A 157 -11.75 -4.92 3.46
C VAL A 157 -11.24 -6.36 3.47
N GLU A 158 -10.14 -6.60 2.77
CA GLU A 158 -9.46 -7.89 2.73
C GLU A 158 -8.42 -7.99 3.85
N LEU A 159 -8.65 -8.89 4.79
CA LEU A 159 -7.73 -9.21 5.87
C LEU A 159 -6.68 -10.25 5.42
N PRO A 160 -5.52 -10.33 6.08
CA PRO A 160 -4.55 -11.41 5.83
C PRO A 160 -5.16 -12.80 6.03
N ALA A 161 -4.71 -13.80 5.26
CA ALA A 161 -5.23 -15.18 5.33
C ALA A 161 -5.20 -15.80 6.75
N GLN A 162 -4.25 -15.38 7.58
CA GLN A 162 -4.05 -15.87 8.96
C GLN A 162 -4.71 -14.96 10.02
N ALA A 163 -5.55 -14.02 9.60
CA ALA A 163 -6.29 -13.16 10.51
C ALA A 163 -7.34 -13.98 11.27
N HIS A 164 -7.37 -13.79 12.58
CA HIS A 164 -8.30 -14.44 13.49
C HIS A 164 -8.70 -13.46 14.62
N GLN A 165 -9.70 -13.82 15.40
CA GLN A 165 -10.30 -12.92 16.41
C GLN A 165 -10.69 -11.55 15.83
N VAL A 166 -11.29 -11.58 14.64
CA VAL A 166 -11.74 -10.37 13.95
C VAL A 166 -12.92 -9.76 14.71
N ALA A 167 -12.83 -8.48 15.03
CA ALA A 167 -13.93 -7.69 15.59
C ALA A 167 -14.08 -6.39 14.81
N VAL A 168 -15.33 -5.96 14.61
CA VAL A 168 -15.68 -4.74 13.87
C VAL A 168 -16.62 -3.90 14.72
N GLN A 169 -16.24 -2.65 14.95
CA GLN A 169 -17.08 -1.68 15.66
C GLN A 169 -17.23 -0.42 14.81
N ASP A 170 -18.39 0.23 14.87
CA ASP A 170 -18.53 1.57 14.30
C ASP A 170 -18.03 2.66 15.27
N GLN A 171 -18.00 3.91 14.81
CA GLN A 171 -17.61 5.07 15.61
C GLN A 171 -18.44 5.30 16.88
N PHE A 172 -19.59 4.65 17.04
CA PHE A 172 -20.44 4.74 18.23
C PHE A 172 -20.25 3.55 19.17
N GLY A 173 -19.32 2.65 18.87
CA GLY A 173 -19.03 1.44 19.65
C GLY A 173 -20.06 0.33 19.46
N LYS A 174 -20.96 0.44 18.46
CA LYS A 174 -21.86 -0.67 18.12
C LYS A 174 -21.02 -1.78 17.49
N ASP A 175 -21.25 -3.01 17.91
CA ASP A 175 -20.63 -4.20 17.34
C ASP A 175 -21.30 -4.57 16.00
N TRP A 176 -20.47 -4.72 14.97
CA TRP A 176 -20.83 -5.09 13.61
C TRP A 176 -20.26 -6.46 13.20
N THR A 177 -19.53 -7.13 14.08
CA THR A 177 -18.74 -8.33 13.76
C THR A 177 -19.57 -9.43 13.08
N THR A 178 -20.82 -9.64 13.50
CA THR A 178 -21.74 -10.62 12.91
C THR A 178 -22.62 -10.07 11.78
N ALA A 179 -22.73 -8.75 11.66
CA ALA A 179 -23.57 -8.07 10.67
C ALA A 179 -22.84 -7.80 9.35
N VAL A 180 -21.51 -7.76 9.39
CA VAL A 180 -20.67 -7.64 8.19
C VAL A 180 -20.70 -8.97 7.42
N GLN A 181 -20.82 -8.90 6.10
CA GLN A 181 -20.69 -10.09 5.26
C GLN A 181 -19.23 -10.55 5.27
N HIS A 182 -19.01 -11.79 5.71
CA HIS A 182 -17.73 -12.49 5.64
C HIS A 182 -17.77 -13.48 4.48
N ASP A 183 -16.96 -13.23 3.46
CA ASP A 183 -16.60 -14.23 2.46
C ASP A 183 -15.09 -14.47 2.61
N ASP A 184 -14.74 -15.63 3.17
CA ASP A 184 -13.38 -15.95 3.62
C ASP A 184 -12.81 -14.86 4.56
N GLN A 185 -11.77 -14.14 4.15
CA GLN A 185 -11.13 -13.06 4.92
C GLN A 185 -11.56 -11.66 4.44
N THR A 186 -12.68 -11.56 3.74
CA THR A 186 -13.18 -10.29 3.19
C THR A 186 -14.40 -9.80 3.95
N LEU A 187 -14.31 -8.57 4.47
CA LEU A 187 -15.36 -7.86 5.18
C LEU A 187 -16.03 -6.84 4.24
N THR A 188 -17.34 -6.89 4.05
CA THR A 188 -18.06 -5.82 3.35
C THR A 188 -18.71 -4.84 4.31
N ILE A 189 -18.19 -3.61 4.36
CA ILE A 189 -18.70 -2.52 5.22
C ILE A 189 -19.32 -1.40 4.36
N PRO A 190 -20.48 -0.84 4.77
CA PRO A 190 -21.09 0.28 4.05
C PRO A 190 -20.40 1.61 4.39
N ALA A 191 -20.97 2.72 3.91
CA ALA A 191 -20.55 4.06 4.31
C ALA A 191 -20.59 4.25 5.82
N GLY A 192 -19.57 4.90 6.37
CA GLY A 192 -19.41 5.11 7.81
C GLY A 192 -17.95 5.00 8.24
N SER A 193 -17.74 5.14 9.55
CA SER A 193 -16.43 5.00 10.18
C SER A 193 -16.40 3.74 11.03
N TYR A 194 -15.38 2.91 10.83
CA TYR A 194 -15.25 1.59 11.43
C TYR A 194 -13.86 1.41 12.03
N ARG A 195 -13.81 0.73 13.17
CA ARG A 195 -12.59 0.18 13.76
C ARG A 195 -12.66 -1.34 13.64
N ILE A 196 -11.70 -1.90 12.92
CA ILE A 196 -11.53 -3.33 12.70
C ILE A 196 -10.28 -3.77 13.47
N THR A 197 -10.40 -4.78 14.31
CA THR A 197 -9.27 -5.36 15.03
C THR A 197 -9.16 -6.83 14.71
N TYR A 198 -7.93 -7.34 14.58
CA TYR A 198 -7.67 -8.75 14.35
C TYR A 198 -6.29 -9.14 14.87
N GLN A 199 -6.10 -10.42 15.16
CA GLN A 199 -4.80 -11.00 15.44
C GLN A 199 -4.26 -11.66 14.19
N GLN A 200 -2.95 -11.52 13.96
CA GLN A 200 -2.29 -12.16 12.82
C GLN A 200 -1.39 -13.27 13.32
N GLY A 201 -1.65 -14.51 12.91
CA GLY A 201 -0.76 -15.63 13.19
C GLY A 201 0.61 -15.40 12.56
N THR A 202 1.68 -15.80 13.24
CA THR A 202 3.01 -15.83 12.62
C THR A 202 2.98 -16.82 11.46
N ALA A 203 3.31 -16.35 10.25
CA ALA A 203 3.53 -17.25 9.14
C ALA A 203 4.64 -18.22 9.53
N GLY A 204 4.32 -19.51 9.66
CA GLY A 204 5.32 -20.55 9.76
C GLY A 204 6.28 -20.42 8.57
N LYS A 205 7.56 -20.29 8.87
CA LYS A 205 8.63 -20.37 7.87
C LYS A 205 8.64 -21.72 7.19
#